data_AF-A0A3D9N874-F1
#
_entry.id   AF-A0A3D9N874-F1
#
_cell.length_a   1.000
_cell.length_b   1.000
_cell.length_c   1.000
_cell.angle_alpha   90.00
_cell.angle_beta   90.00
_cell.angle_gamma   90.00
#
_symmetry.space_group_name_H-M   'P 1'
#
loop_
_entity.id
_entity.type
_entity.pdbx_description
1 polymer ?
#
loop_
_entity_poly.entity_id
_entity_poly.type
_entity_poly.pdbx_seq_one_letter_code
_entity_poly.pdbx_strand_id
1 'polypeptide(L)'
;MIPAVLKKQLSAALQDGFVLKRAVFQPCLELYPMSEWNKMMEKINKLNRFKKKNNDFIRRFTAGVKMVEVDSAGRLLIPKDLIGFSGITKEVVLASAVNILEIWDKDKYEQAIDDAAEDFADLAEEVMGQEDDDNGLS
;
A
#
# COMPACT_ATOMS: atom_id res chain seq x y z
N MET A 1 -14.49 -10.74 2.83
CA MET A 1 -15.25 -9.87 3.75
C MET A 1 -14.24 -9.19 4.65
N ILE A 2 -14.28 -7.86 4.80
CA ILE A 2 -13.34 -7.16 5.68
C ILE A 2 -13.62 -7.54 7.14
N PRO A 3 -12.60 -7.91 7.95
CA PRO A 3 -12.79 -8.23 9.36
C PRO A 3 -13.45 -7.09 10.15
N ALA A 4 -14.34 -7.43 11.09
CA ALA A 4 -15.14 -6.45 11.83
C ALA A 4 -14.29 -5.43 12.63
N VAL A 5 -13.15 -5.87 13.16
CA VAL A 5 -12.19 -5.00 13.87
C VAL A 5 -11.61 -3.95 12.93
N LEU A 6 -11.21 -4.38 11.73
CA LEU A 6 -10.65 -3.50 10.72
C LEU A 6 -11.70 -2.51 10.21
N LYS A 7 -12.95 -2.96 10.05
CA LYS A 7 -14.08 -2.09 9.70
C LYS A 7 -14.27 -0.92 10.68
N LYS A 8 -14.02 -1.14 11.98
CA LYS A 8 -14.10 -0.07 13.00
C LYS A 8 -12.93 0.92 12.89
N GLN A 9 -11.74 0.46 12.55
CA GLN A 9 -10.59 1.35 12.32
C GLN A 9 -10.77 2.19 11.03
N LEU A 10 -11.38 1.59 10.02
CA LEU A 10 -11.65 2.23 8.73
C LEU A 10 -12.89 3.14 8.74
N SER A 11 -13.68 3.17 9.83
CA SER A 11 -15.01 3.80 9.80
C SER A 11 -14.97 5.30 9.55
N ALA A 12 -13.90 5.99 9.96
CA ALA A 12 -13.69 7.41 9.65
C ALA A 12 -13.38 7.64 8.17
N ALA A 13 -12.77 6.67 7.49
CA ALA A 13 -12.43 6.74 6.06
C ALA A 13 -13.56 6.29 5.14
N LEU A 14 -14.60 5.62 5.66
CA LEU A 14 -15.73 5.12 4.86
C LEU A 14 -16.50 6.24 4.13
N GLN A 15 -16.49 7.48 4.65
CA GLN A 15 -17.20 8.61 4.03
C GLN A 15 -16.48 9.16 2.80
N ASP A 16 -15.14 9.18 2.82
CA ASP A 16 -14.31 9.75 1.74
C ASP A 16 -13.90 8.71 0.70
N GLY A 17 -14.19 7.43 0.97
CA GLY A 17 -13.86 6.31 0.11
C GLY A 17 -12.39 5.90 0.18
N PHE A 18 -12.01 4.99 -0.71
CA PHE A 18 -10.67 4.43 -0.76
C PHE A 18 -10.08 4.53 -2.16
N VAL A 19 -8.76 4.47 -2.21
CA VAL A 19 -8.00 4.32 -3.44
C VAL A 19 -7.33 2.96 -3.44
N LEU A 20 -7.61 2.17 -4.46
CA LEU A 20 -6.96 0.90 -4.72
C LEU A 20 -5.94 1.06 -5.85
N LYS A 21 -4.72 0.60 -5.62
CA LYS A 21 -3.65 0.65 -6.64
C LYS A 21 -2.75 -0.58 -6.60
N ARG A 22 -1.86 -0.67 -7.58
CA ARG A 22 -0.80 -1.67 -7.63
C ARG A 22 0.32 -1.30 -6.66
N ALA A 23 0.85 -2.27 -5.94
CA ALA A 23 2.06 -2.08 -5.17
C ALA A 23 3.28 -1.90 -6.08
N VAL A 24 4.30 -1.22 -5.57
CA VAL A 24 5.51 -0.88 -6.34
C VAL A 24 6.49 -2.05 -6.37
N PHE A 25 6.72 -2.66 -5.21
CA PHE A 25 7.76 -3.66 -5.02
C PHE A 25 7.23 -5.09 -5.05
N GLN A 26 5.93 -5.27 -4.82
CA GLN A 26 5.34 -6.58 -4.60
C GLN A 26 4.13 -6.81 -5.51
N PRO A 27 3.81 -8.07 -5.84
CA PRO A 27 2.65 -8.41 -6.67
C PRO A 27 1.35 -8.40 -5.85
N CYS A 28 1.08 -7.31 -5.14
CA CYS A 28 -0.10 -7.11 -4.30
C CYS A 28 -0.81 -5.78 -4.61
N LEU A 29 -1.98 -5.56 -4.03
CA LEU A 29 -2.71 -4.29 -4.14
C LEU A 29 -2.60 -3.51 -2.84
N GLU A 30 -2.55 -2.20 -2.96
CA GLU A 30 -2.57 -1.29 -1.82
C GLU A 30 -3.89 -0.53 -1.79
N LEU A 31 -4.59 -0.59 -0.66
CA LEU A 31 -5.84 0.11 -0.37
C LEU A 31 -5.56 1.25 0.61
N TYR A 32 -5.64 2.47 0.08
CA TYR A 32 -5.45 3.71 0.82
C TYR A 32 -6.79 4.28 1.27
N PRO A 33 -6.92 4.69 2.54
CA PRO A 33 -7.86 5.74 2.90
C PRO A 33 -7.60 6.98 2.04
N MET A 34 -8.66 7.65 1.56
CA MET A 34 -8.51 8.84 0.70
C MET A 34 -7.61 9.93 1.33
N SER A 35 -7.68 10.11 2.65
CA SER A 35 -6.84 11.04 3.40
C SER A 35 -5.34 10.74 3.27
N GLU A 36 -4.95 9.47 3.38
CA GLU A 36 -3.56 9.02 3.21
C GLU A 36 -3.11 9.09 1.75
N TRP A 37 -4.01 8.79 0.81
CA TRP A 37 -3.74 8.97 -0.61
C TRP A 37 -3.43 10.43 -0.96
N ASN A 38 -4.21 11.37 -0.42
CA ASN A 38 -3.99 12.80 -0.64
C ASN A 38 -2.62 13.26 -0.12
N LYS A 39 -2.23 12.84 1.09
CA LYS A 39 -0.89 13.12 1.65
C LYS A 39 0.23 12.55 0.76
N MET A 40 0.04 11.34 0.23
CA MET A 40 0.99 10.74 -0.71
C MET A 40 1.08 11.56 -2.01
N MET A 41 -0.06 11.95 -2.57
CA MET A 41 -0.11 12.71 -3.81
C MET A 41 0.50 14.11 -3.69
N GLU A 42 0.43 14.74 -2.51
CA GLU A 42 1.17 15.98 -2.24
C GLU A 42 2.68 15.81 -2.40
N LYS A 43 3.24 14.70 -1.90
CA LYS A 43 4.68 14.37 -2.07
C LYS A 43 5.01 14.13 -3.54
N ILE A 44 4.18 13.34 -4.23
CA ILE A 44 4.35 13.03 -5.66
C ILE A 44 4.29 14.29 -6.53
N ASN A 45 3.41 15.23 -6.20
CA ASN A 45 3.25 16.48 -6.96
C ASN A 45 4.44 17.44 -6.83
N LYS A 46 5.30 17.28 -5.81
CA LYS A 46 6.54 18.06 -5.67
C LYS A 46 7.66 17.60 -6.61
N LEU A 47 7.51 16.46 -7.29
CA LEU A 47 8.52 15.95 -8.22
C LEU A 47 8.59 16.79 -9.50
N ASN A 48 9.80 17.17 -9.90
CA ASN A 48 10.04 17.89 -11.15
C ASN A 48 9.65 17.04 -12.38
N ARG A 49 8.60 17.46 -13.10
CA ARG A 49 8.05 16.77 -14.28
C ARG A 49 8.96 16.78 -15.51
N PHE A 50 9.95 17.68 -15.57
CA PHE A 50 10.92 17.74 -16.67
C PHE A 50 12.06 16.73 -16.52
N LYS A 51 12.20 16.09 -15.36
CA LYS A 51 13.11 14.96 -15.19
C LYS A 51 12.42 13.68 -15.65
N LYS A 52 12.89 13.06 -16.74
CA LYS A 52 12.32 11.83 -17.31
C LYS A 52 12.08 10.74 -16.26
N LYS A 53 13.07 10.49 -15.38
CA LYS A 53 12.95 9.51 -14.28
C LYS A 53 11.75 9.77 -13.37
N ASN A 54 11.51 11.04 -13.01
CA ASN A 54 10.37 11.41 -12.17
C ASN A 54 9.05 11.16 -12.90
N ASN A 55 8.98 11.50 -14.19
CA ASN A 55 7.76 11.26 -14.96
C ASN A 55 7.45 9.76 -15.11
N ASP A 56 8.48 8.95 -15.40
CA ASP A 56 8.36 7.49 -15.48
C ASP A 56 7.91 6.90 -14.14
N PHE A 57 8.49 7.36 -13.03
CA PHE A 57 8.08 6.98 -11.67
C PHE A 57 6.62 7.31 -11.40
N ILE A 58 6.19 8.55 -11.64
CA ILE A 58 4.80 8.98 -11.40
C ILE A 58 3.82 8.13 -12.21
N ARG A 59 4.14 7.90 -13.49
CA ARG A 59 3.30 7.10 -14.39
C ARG A 59 3.19 5.65 -13.91
N ARG A 60 4.27 5.07 -13.39
CA ARG A 60 4.27 3.72 -12.82
C ARG A 60 3.52 3.67 -11.48
N PHE A 61 3.73 4.65 -10.62
CA PHE A 61 3.14 4.74 -9.29
C PHE A 61 1.62 4.93 -9.33
N THR A 62 1.12 5.70 -10.29
CA THR A 62 -0.32 5.93 -10.48
C THR A 62 -0.97 4.94 -11.46
N ALA A 63 -0.22 3.96 -11.96
CA ALA A 63 -0.74 2.98 -12.91
C ALA A 63 -1.82 2.10 -12.26
N GLY A 64 -3.01 2.11 -12.85
CA GLY A 64 -4.12 1.28 -12.38
C GLY A 64 -4.76 1.76 -11.07
N VAL A 65 -4.52 3.02 -10.66
CA VAL A 65 -5.24 3.64 -9.53
C VAL A 65 -6.75 3.65 -9.82
N LYS A 66 -7.55 3.21 -8.85
CA LYS A 66 -9.01 3.16 -8.91
C LYS A 66 -9.60 3.66 -7.59
N MET A 67 -10.57 4.55 -7.67
CA MET A 67 -11.40 4.88 -6.51
C MET A 67 -12.40 3.75 -6.30
N VAL A 68 -12.56 3.33 -5.04
CA VAL A 68 -13.41 2.22 -4.67
C VAL A 68 -14.13 2.53 -3.36
N GLU A 69 -15.31 1.93 -3.20
CA GLU A 69 -16.13 2.06 -2.01
C GLU A 69 -16.22 0.72 -1.30
N VAL A 70 -16.36 0.77 0.03
CA VAL A 70 -16.63 -0.39 0.86
C VAL A 70 -18.10 -0.32 1.27
N ASP A 71 -18.86 -1.35 0.95
CA ASP A 71 -20.29 -1.37 1.26
C ASP A 71 -20.56 -1.52 2.76
N SER A 72 -21.83 -1.39 3.15
CA SER A 72 -22.27 -1.53 4.54
C SER A 72 -21.98 -2.91 5.14
N ALA A 73 -21.73 -3.93 4.33
CA ALA A 73 -21.32 -5.27 4.76
C ALA A 73 -19.80 -5.44 4.83
N GLY A 74 -19.01 -4.40 4.56
CA GLY A 74 -17.55 -4.49 4.53
C GLY A 74 -17.03 -5.25 3.31
N ARG A 75 -17.76 -5.24 2.19
CA ARG A 75 -17.34 -5.84 0.92
C ARG A 75 -16.79 -4.75 0.00
N LEU A 76 -15.72 -5.10 -0.71
CA LEU A 76 -15.04 -4.27 -1.69
C LEU A 76 -14.99 -5.05 -3.01
N LEU A 77 -15.30 -4.40 -4.13
CA LEU A 77 -15.12 -4.99 -5.46
C LEU A 77 -13.75 -4.62 -6.02
N ILE A 78 -12.92 -5.62 -6.30
CA ILE A 78 -11.60 -5.41 -6.92
C ILE A 78 -11.74 -5.47 -8.45
N PRO A 79 -11.31 -4.42 -9.18
CA PRO A 79 -11.28 -4.41 -10.64
C PRO A 79 -10.45 -5.56 -11.23
N LYS A 80 -10.91 -6.16 -12.34
CA LYS A 80 -10.29 -7.34 -12.96
C LYS A 80 -8.82 -7.12 -13.35
N ASP A 81 -8.45 -5.93 -13.78
CA ASP A 81 -7.08 -5.60 -14.15
C ASP A 81 -6.13 -5.59 -12.93
N LEU A 82 -6.67 -5.26 -11.76
CA LEU A 82 -5.94 -5.31 -10.49
C LEU A 82 -5.85 -6.73 -9.94
N ILE A 83 -6.91 -7.54 -10.08
CA ILE A 83 -6.85 -8.99 -9.81
C ILE A 83 -5.77 -9.65 -10.67
N GLY A 84 -5.74 -9.34 -11.97
CA GLY A 84 -4.73 -9.87 -12.89
C GLY A 84 -3.30 -9.45 -12.53
N PHE A 85 -3.12 -8.23 -12.01
CA PHE A 85 -1.81 -7.77 -11.52
C PHE A 85 -1.37 -8.48 -10.24
N SER A 86 -2.24 -8.55 -9.23
CA SER A 86 -1.90 -9.18 -7.95
C SER A 86 -1.83 -10.71 -8.06
N GLY A 87 -2.47 -11.27 -9.08
CA GLY A 87 -2.59 -12.72 -9.27
C GLY A 87 -3.39 -13.38 -8.17
N ILE A 88 -4.34 -12.65 -7.56
CA ILE A 88 -5.32 -13.24 -6.63
C ILE A 88 -6.14 -14.29 -7.37
N THR A 89 -6.10 -15.52 -6.88
CA THR A 89 -6.85 -16.63 -7.47
C THR A 89 -8.06 -17.03 -6.63
N LYS A 90 -7.88 -17.18 -5.31
CA LYS A 90 -8.92 -17.73 -4.43
C LYS A 90 -8.85 -17.19 -3.00
N GLU A 91 -7.75 -17.46 -2.30
CA GLU A 91 -7.55 -17.05 -0.91
C GLU A 91 -6.83 -15.70 -0.86
N VAL A 92 -7.32 -14.80 0.00
CA VAL A 92 -6.83 -13.43 0.11
C VAL A 92 -6.34 -13.17 1.53
N VAL A 93 -5.16 -12.57 1.64
CA VAL A 93 -4.64 -12.02 2.89
C VAL A 93 -4.82 -10.50 2.88
N LEU A 94 -5.30 -9.97 4.00
CA LEU A 94 -5.34 -8.53 4.27
C LEU A 94 -4.28 -8.23 5.33
N ALA A 95 -3.22 -7.54 4.92
CA ALA A 95 -2.13 -7.13 5.80
C ALA A 95 -2.21 -5.63 6.06
N SER A 96 -1.94 -5.21 7.30
CA SER A 96 -1.79 -3.78 7.62
C SER A 96 -0.34 -3.37 7.41
N ALA A 97 -0.11 -2.38 6.57
CA ALA A 97 1.21 -1.80 6.31
C ALA A 97 1.17 -0.33 6.70
N VAL A 98 1.52 -0.04 7.96
CA VAL A 98 1.47 1.31 8.54
C VAL A 98 0.06 1.92 8.42
N ASN A 99 -0.16 2.86 7.50
CA ASN A 99 -1.42 3.60 7.35
C ASN A 99 -2.31 3.07 6.21
N ILE A 100 -1.90 1.99 5.55
CA ILE A 100 -2.64 1.40 4.43
C ILE A 100 -2.87 -0.09 4.67
N LEU A 101 -3.75 -0.66 3.84
CA LEU A 101 -3.94 -2.10 3.78
C LEU A 101 -3.35 -2.63 2.49
N GLU A 102 -2.71 -3.78 2.58
CA GLU A 102 -2.32 -4.54 1.42
C GLU A 102 -3.26 -5.74 1.23
N ILE A 103 -3.56 -6.04 -0.02
CA ILE A 103 -4.43 -7.13 -0.45
C ILE A 103 -3.61 -8.08 -1.30
N TRP A 104 -3.46 -9.29 -0.82
CA TRP A 104 -2.57 -10.28 -1.38
C TRP A 104 -3.30 -11.54 -1.80
N ASP A 105 -2.74 -12.25 -2.78
CA ASP A 105 -2.96 -13.69 -2.86
C ASP A 105 -2.21 -14.36 -1.70
N LYS A 106 -2.84 -15.32 -1.03
CA LYS A 106 -2.29 -15.93 0.20
C LYS A 106 -0.91 -16.53 -0.02
N ASP A 107 -0.70 -17.32 -1.07
CA ASP A 107 0.55 -18.03 -1.29
C ASP A 107 1.69 -17.04 -1.58
N LYS A 108 1.38 -15.95 -2.29
CA LYS A 108 2.35 -14.87 -2.55
C LYS A 108 2.70 -14.06 -1.32
N TYR A 109 1.76 -13.90 -0.39
CA TYR A 109 2.02 -13.22 0.87
C TYR A 109 3.01 -14.02 1.71
N GLU A 110 2.74 -15.31 1.93
CA GLU A 110 3.64 -16.18 2.71
C GLU A 110 5.04 -16.23 2.07
N GLN A 111 5.11 -16.38 0.74
CA GLN A 111 6.39 -16.34 0.02
C GLN A 111 7.14 -15.01 0.24
N ALA A 112 6.47 -13.87 0.16
CA ALA A 112 7.12 -12.57 0.35
C ALA A 112 7.62 -12.35 1.78
N ILE A 113 6.97 -12.94 2.78
CA ILE A 113 7.40 -12.89 4.18
C ILE A 113 8.59 -13.83 4.40
N ASP A 114 8.57 -15.03 3.84
CA ASP A 114 9.66 -16.00 3.92
C ASP A 114 10.93 -15.46 3.23
N ASP A 115 10.80 -14.90 2.02
CA ASP A 115 11.90 -14.30 1.26
C ASP A 115 12.54 -13.12 2.03
N ALA A 116 11.74 -12.39 2.82
CA ALA A 116 12.23 -11.28 3.64
C ALA A 116 12.84 -11.72 4.97
N ALA A 117 12.53 -12.93 5.44
CA ALA A 117 12.98 -13.44 6.73
C ALA A 117 14.47 -13.79 6.74
N GLU A 118 15.03 -14.19 5.59
CA GLU A 118 16.45 -14.58 5.47
C GLU A 118 17.41 -13.42 5.82
N ASP A 119 16.99 -12.17 5.59
CA ASP A 119 17.82 -10.96 5.80
C ASP A 119 17.19 -9.95 6.80
N PHE A 120 16.13 -10.32 7.53
CA PHE A 120 15.38 -9.34 8.31
C PHE A 120 16.19 -8.69 9.44
N ALA A 121 17.07 -9.44 10.10
CA ALA A 121 17.91 -8.91 11.18
C ALA A 121 18.86 -7.82 10.67
N ASP A 122 19.55 -8.08 9.56
CA ASP A 122 20.49 -7.15 8.94
C ASP A 122 19.75 -5.93 8.37
N LEU A 123 18.59 -6.14 7.74
CA LEU A 123 17.73 -5.06 7.26
C LEU A 123 17.20 -4.19 8.41
N ALA A 124 16.82 -4.80 9.53
CA ALA A 124 16.36 -4.09 10.71
C ALA A 124 17.50 -3.25 11.31
N GLU A 125 18.72 -3.76 11.36
CA GLU A 125 19.90 -3.00 11.78
C GLU A 125 20.21 -1.84 10.82
N GLU A 126 20.18 -2.05 9.50
CA GLU A 126 20.43 -0.99 8.51
C GLU A 126 19.41 0.16 8.62
N VAL A 127 18.13 -0.18 8.80
CA VAL A 127 17.02 0.78 8.78
C VAL A 127 16.79 1.44 10.14
N MET A 128 16.92 0.70 11.24
CA MET A 128 16.59 1.15 12.59
C MET A 128 17.79 1.29 13.52
N GLY A 129 18.94 0.74 13.16
CA GLY A 129 20.15 0.70 14.00
C GLY A 129 21.02 1.95 13.90
N GLN A 130 20.71 2.90 13.00
CA GLN A 130 21.33 4.22 13.04
C GLN A 130 20.66 5.04 14.15
N GLU A 131 21.38 5.26 15.26
CA GLU A 131 21.01 6.28 16.23
C GLU A 131 21.08 7.65 15.54
N ASP A 132 19.96 8.36 15.47
CA ASP A 132 19.90 9.77 15.06
C ASP A 132 20.67 10.62 16.10
N ASP A 133 21.99 10.68 15.96
CA ASP A 133 22.81 11.73 16.55
C ASP A 133 22.69 12.99 15.68
N ASP A 134 21.49 13.59 15.67
CA ASP A 134 21.31 14.97 15.22
C ASP A 134 20.66 15.81 16.32
N ASN A 135 21.41 15.95 17.41
CA ASN A 135 21.36 17.13 18.27
C ASN A 135 21.87 18.36 17.47
N GLY A 136 21.00 18.91 16.63
CA GLY A 136 21.28 20.08 15.80
C GLY A 136 20.52 21.33 16.24
N LEU A 137 20.69 21.76 17.50
CA LEU A 137 20.43 23.15 17.89
C LEU A 137 21.43 24.06 17.13
N SER A 138 20.97 24.77 16.10
CA SER A 138 21.34 26.16 15.80
C SER A 138 20.44 26.78 14.75
#